data_AF-A0A9W6ZG02-F1
#
_entry.id   AF-A0A9W6ZG02-F1
#
_cell.length_a   1.000
_cell.length_b   1.000
_cell.length_c   1.000
_cell.angle_alpha   90.00
_cell.angle_beta   90.00
_cell.angle_gamma   90.00
#
_symmetry.space_group_name_H-M   'P 1'
#
loop_
_entity.id
_entity.type
_entity.pdbx_description
1 polymer ?
#
loop_
_entity_poly.entity_id
_entity_poly.type
_entity_poly.pdbx_seq_one_letter_code
_entity_poly.pdbx_strand_id
1 'polypeptide(L)'
;MKLEELLIMPTIRYLYSAQLDEVVEGGADIWWLSSSFRKGLKIFDDTYSEVVVGASWPKQWFTVWMFTMTYFFNDYICLFWFSTRSKMPYFHYCGAYVIGICLEYPKTLFKFKLYTGLLDAASSSSFWDVFSHAADFKLHEILLFVATTCLATLFVHGLHIRMVFRACSGRFHQKEEGEGVVEVAPVAKKGGEGEAKRLMV
;
A
#
# COMPACT_ATOMS: atom_id res chain seq x y z
N MET A 1 -4.55 1.43 -23.49
CA MET A 1 -4.15 2.00 -22.20
C MET A 1 -3.77 3.46 -22.44
N LYS A 2 -4.46 4.40 -21.81
CA LYS A 2 -4.16 5.83 -21.94
C LYS A 2 -2.95 6.18 -21.06
N LEU A 3 -2.13 7.15 -21.48
CA LEU A 3 -0.95 7.57 -20.70
C LEU A 3 -1.32 7.98 -19.27
N GLU A 4 -2.51 8.55 -19.10
CA GLU A 4 -3.09 8.94 -17.81
C GLU A 4 -3.23 7.76 -16.84
N GLU A 5 -3.60 6.56 -17.33
CA GLU A 5 -3.79 5.35 -16.52
C GLU A 5 -2.45 4.81 -15.97
N LEU A 6 -1.36 5.01 -16.71
CA LEU A 6 0.00 4.66 -16.28
C LEU A 6 0.57 5.62 -15.22
N LEU A 7 0.03 6.84 -15.15
CA LEU A 7 0.54 7.91 -14.31
C LEU A 7 -0.28 8.12 -13.05
N ILE A 8 -1.36 7.38 -12.81
CA ILE A 8 -2.25 7.56 -11.65
C ILE A 8 -1.45 7.51 -10.34
N MET A 9 -0.65 6.45 -10.11
CA MET A 9 0.10 6.30 -8.85
C MET A 9 1.26 7.30 -8.71
N PRO A 10 2.08 7.56 -9.75
CA PRO A 10 3.04 8.68 -9.73
C PRO A 10 2.41 10.06 -9.51
N THR A 11 1.21 10.31 -10.04
CA THR A 11 0.46 11.57 -9.87
C THR A 11 -0.08 11.68 -8.45
N ILE A 12 -0.61 10.59 -7.91
CA ILE A 12 -1.07 10.52 -6.52
C ILE A 12 0.08 10.80 -5.56
N ARG A 13 1.26 10.21 -5.79
CA ARG A 13 2.49 10.52 -5.04
C ARG A 13 2.79 12.01 -5.03
N TYR A 14 2.73 12.65 -6.20
CA TYR A 14 3.03 14.07 -6.33
C TYR A 14 2.01 14.95 -5.59
N LEU A 15 0.72 14.60 -5.64
CA LEU A 15 -0.37 15.45 -5.14
C LEU A 15 -0.72 15.22 -3.66
N TYR A 16 -0.63 13.98 -3.17
CA TYR A 16 -1.27 13.58 -1.90
C TYR A 16 -0.30 13.18 -0.79
N SER A 17 1.01 13.19 -1.01
CA SER A 17 1.98 12.79 0.02
C SER A 17 1.82 13.59 1.32
N ALA A 18 1.62 14.92 1.24
CA ALA A 18 1.46 15.79 2.42
C ALA A 18 0.14 15.54 3.18
N GLN A 19 -0.95 15.24 2.48
CA GLN A 19 -2.27 15.07 3.11
C GLN A 19 -2.37 13.76 3.91
N LEU A 20 -1.64 12.71 3.50
CA LEU A 20 -1.63 11.43 4.21
C LEU A 20 -0.85 11.46 5.52
N ASP A 21 0.18 12.30 5.61
CA ASP A 21 0.92 12.48 6.84
C ASP A 21 0.00 13.05 7.92
N GLU A 22 -0.84 14.04 7.58
CA GLU A 22 -1.84 14.60 8.49
C GLU A 22 -2.91 13.58 8.96
N VAL A 23 -3.29 12.63 8.10
CA VAL A 23 -4.29 11.57 8.43
C VAL A 23 -3.73 10.57 9.44
N VAL A 24 -2.48 10.14 9.25
CA VAL A 24 -1.83 9.09 10.05
C VAL A 24 -1.29 9.65 11.36
N GLU A 25 -0.76 10.87 11.36
CA GLU A 25 -0.21 11.54 12.55
C GLU A 25 -1.30 12.17 13.44
N GLY A 26 -2.56 12.11 13.01
CA GLY A 26 -3.71 12.60 13.79
C GLY A 26 -3.91 14.12 13.74
N GLY A 27 -3.20 14.82 12.85
CA GLY A 27 -3.35 16.26 12.65
C GLY A 27 -4.66 16.65 11.97
N ALA A 28 -5.26 15.76 11.18
CA ALA A 28 -6.56 15.95 10.55
C ALA A 28 -7.67 15.14 11.25
N ASP A 29 -8.67 15.83 11.79
CA ASP A 29 -9.87 15.19 12.35
C ASP A 29 -10.87 14.82 11.24
N ILE A 30 -10.51 13.75 10.52
CA ILE A 30 -11.34 13.15 9.49
C ILE A 30 -12.46 12.32 10.14
N TRP A 31 -13.62 12.96 10.34
CA TRP A 31 -14.79 12.41 11.03
C TRP A 31 -15.37 11.12 10.40
N TRP A 32 -15.16 10.90 9.10
CA TRP A 32 -15.64 9.71 8.38
C TRP A 32 -14.70 8.51 8.50
N LEU A 33 -13.52 8.67 9.11
CA LEU A 33 -12.52 7.62 9.24
C LEU A 33 -12.55 6.98 10.63
N SER A 34 -12.89 5.70 10.72
CA SER A 34 -12.99 5.01 12.01
C SER A 34 -11.62 4.93 12.72
N SER A 35 -11.64 4.96 14.05
CA SER A 35 -10.42 4.80 14.88
C SER A 35 -9.71 3.48 14.62
N SER A 36 -10.46 2.40 14.40
CA SER A 36 -9.92 1.09 14.01
C SER A 36 -9.20 1.13 12.67
N PHE A 37 -9.72 1.87 11.69
CA PHE A 37 -9.07 2.03 10.39
C PHE A 37 -7.79 2.84 10.49
N ARG A 38 -7.78 3.95 11.26
CA ARG A 38 -6.57 4.73 11.54
C ARG A 38 -5.49 3.88 12.21
N LYS A 39 -5.86 3.09 13.21
CA LYS A 39 -4.94 2.15 13.87
C LYS A 39 -4.40 1.12 12.87
N GLY A 40 -5.26 0.58 12.01
CA GLY A 40 -4.85 -0.32 10.92
C GLY A 40 -3.83 0.32 9.97
N LEU A 41 -4.09 1.56 9.53
CA LEU A 41 -3.17 2.33 8.68
C LEU A 41 -1.82 2.57 9.36
N LYS A 42 -1.81 2.92 10.65
CA LYS A 42 -0.55 3.14 11.38
C LYS A 42 0.26 1.86 11.55
N ILE A 43 -0.40 0.73 11.86
CA ILE A 43 0.27 -0.60 11.92
C ILE A 43 0.83 -1.00 10.55
N PHE A 44 0.07 -0.74 9.49
CA PHE A 44 0.50 -0.95 8.11
C PHE A 44 1.74 -0.10 7.80
N ASP A 45 1.67 1.19 8.09
CA ASP A 45 2.74 2.16 7.86
C ASP A 45 4.04 1.80 8.61
N ASP A 46 3.96 1.48 9.90
CA ASP A 46 5.11 1.04 10.70
C ASP A 46 5.76 -0.23 10.11
N THR A 47 4.93 -1.18 9.67
CA THR A 47 5.41 -2.46 9.14
C THR A 47 6.14 -2.30 7.82
N TYR A 48 5.58 -1.51 6.89
CA TYR A 48 6.21 -1.28 5.59
C TYR A 48 7.36 -0.28 5.64
N SER A 49 7.31 0.69 6.55
CA SER A 49 8.42 1.60 6.79
C SER A 49 9.69 0.84 7.19
N GLU A 50 9.61 -0.16 8.06
CA GLU A 50 10.78 -0.99 8.42
C GLU A 50 11.36 -1.79 7.24
N VAL A 51 10.54 -2.12 6.24
CA VAL A 51 10.99 -2.92 5.09
C VAL A 51 11.63 -2.02 4.03
N VAL A 52 11.12 -0.80 3.87
CA VAL A 52 11.34 0.08 2.71
C VAL A 52 12.17 1.31 3.06
N VAL A 53 11.92 1.96 4.19
CA VAL A 53 12.62 3.18 4.61
C VAL A 53 14.01 2.81 5.09
N GLY A 54 15.04 3.42 4.49
CA GLY A 54 16.44 3.09 4.76
C GLY A 54 16.95 1.80 4.08
N ALA A 55 16.10 1.09 3.34
CA ALA A 55 16.52 -0.03 2.51
C ALA A 55 17.31 0.44 1.28
N SER A 56 18.18 -0.42 0.75
CA SER A 56 18.88 -0.17 -0.50
C SER A 56 17.90 -0.07 -1.67
N TRP A 57 18.25 0.70 -2.70
CA TRP A 57 17.39 0.90 -3.88
C TRP A 57 16.94 -0.40 -4.55
N PRO A 58 17.73 -1.50 -4.64
CA PRO A 58 17.25 -2.74 -5.24
C PRO A 58 16.16 -3.40 -4.39
N LYS A 59 16.30 -3.36 -3.06
CA LYS A 59 15.29 -3.93 -2.15
C LYS A 59 13.99 -3.14 -2.19
N GLN A 60 14.09 -1.82 -2.30
CA GLN A 60 12.96 -0.92 -2.52
C GLN A 60 12.22 -1.27 -3.83
N TRP A 61 12.96 -1.43 -4.93
CA TRP A 61 12.40 -1.81 -6.23
C TRP A 61 11.74 -3.18 -6.19
N PHE A 62 12.42 -4.18 -5.61
CA PHE A 62 11.89 -5.52 -5.41
C PHE A 62 10.55 -5.49 -4.68
N THR A 63 10.44 -4.67 -3.64
CA THR A 63 9.20 -4.58 -2.87
C THR A 63 8.06 -4.00 -3.73
N VAL A 64 8.30 -2.94 -4.51
CA VAL A 64 7.31 -2.39 -5.47
C VAL A 64 6.88 -3.44 -6.48
N TRP A 65 7.82 -4.24 -7.02
CA TRP A 65 7.50 -5.31 -7.96
C TRP A 65 6.64 -6.39 -7.33
N MET A 66 6.98 -6.86 -6.13
CA MET A 66 6.18 -7.84 -5.40
C MET A 66 4.76 -7.32 -5.20
N PHE A 67 4.57 -6.05 -4.82
CA PHE A 67 3.23 -5.47 -4.70
C PHE A 67 2.44 -5.45 -6.01
N THR A 68 3.10 -5.09 -7.10
CA THR A 68 2.44 -5.04 -8.42
C THR A 68 2.08 -6.45 -8.93
N MET A 69 2.85 -7.46 -8.53
CA MET A 69 2.67 -8.84 -8.98
C MET A 69 1.81 -9.69 -8.04
N THR A 70 1.55 -9.25 -6.80
CA THR A 70 0.66 -9.94 -5.86
C THR A 70 -0.74 -10.10 -6.45
N TYR A 71 -1.41 -11.19 -6.08
CA TYR A 71 -2.80 -11.45 -6.45
C TYR A 71 -3.70 -11.21 -5.24
N PHE A 72 -4.18 -9.98 -5.09
CA PHE A 72 -5.05 -9.62 -3.96
C PHE A 72 -5.89 -8.37 -4.24
N PHE A 73 -7.07 -8.27 -3.64
CA PHE A 73 -8.03 -7.16 -3.86
C PHE A 73 -7.55 -5.79 -3.32
N ASN A 74 -6.60 -5.78 -2.37
CA ASN A 74 -6.07 -4.56 -1.73
C ASN A 74 -4.66 -4.17 -2.18
N ASP A 75 -4.20 -4.67 -3.32
CA ASP A 75 -2.92 -4.28 -3.95
C ASP A 75 -2.86 -2.77 -4.24
N TYR A 76 -3.97 -2.16 -4.65
CA TYR A 76 -4.07 -0.72 -4.88
C TYR A 76 -3.80 0.14 -3.63
N ILE A 77 -4.24 -0.29 -2.45
CA ILE A 77 -3.97 0.44 -1.19
C ILE A 77 -2.47 0.42 -0.89
N CYS A 78 -1.81 -0.71 -1.17
CA CYS A 78 -0.38 -0.84 -0.94
C CYS A 78 0.42 -0.02 -1.94
N LEU A 79 0.07 -0.07 -3.24
CA LEU A 79 0.67 0.77 -4.28
C LEU A 79 0.47 2.26 -3.99
N PHE A 80 -0.72 2.62 -3.51
CA PHE A 80 -1.04 3.96 -3.04
C PHE A 80 -0.15 4.37 -1.86
N TRP A 81 0.03 3.51 -0.85
CA TRP A 81 0.96 3.77 0.25
C TRP A 81 2.40 3.90 -0.24
N PHE A 82 2.86 3.05 -1.16
CA PHE A 82 4.20 3.20 -1.76
C PHE A 82 4.34 4.54 -2.44
N SER A 83 3.29 4.98 -3.13
CA SER A 83 3.26 6.25 -3.82
C SER A 83 3.42 7.40 -2.82
N THR A 84 2.77 7.36 -1.65
CA THR A 84 2.71 8.53 -0.75
C THR A 84 3.69 8.50 0.42
N ARG A 85 4.10 7.33 0.93
CA ARG A 85 4.81 7.23 2.23
C ARG A 85 6.12 6.46 2.22
N SER A 86 6.50 5.81 1.12
CA SER A 86 7.73 4.99 1.06
C SER A 86 9.06 5.75 1.29
N LYS A 87 9.06 7.09 1.28
CA LYS A 87 10.26 7.96 1.30
C LYS A 87 11.30 7.64 0.20
N MET A 88 10.93 6.81 -0.77
CA MET A 88 11.75 6.48 -1.94
C MET A 88 11.93 7.73 -2.83
N PRO A 89 13.11 7.97 -3.42
CA PRO A 89 13.25 9.05 -4.39
C PRO A 89 12.29 8.85 -5.57
N TYR A 90 11.67 9.93 -6.06
CA TYR A 90 10.59 9.86 -7.06
C TYR A 90 10.99 9.06 -8.32
N PHE A 91 12.19 9.32 -8.87
CA PHE A 91 12.70 8.60 -10.04
C PHE A 91 12.88 7.10 -9.80
N HIS A 92 13.31 6.70 -8.60
CA HIS A 92 13.42 5.29 -8.24
C HIS A 92 12.04 4.64 -8.17
N TYR A 93 11.04 5.32 -7.60
CA TYR A 93 9.68 4.81 -7.55
C TYR A 93 9.08 4.67 -8.95
N CYS A 94 9.18 5.69 -9.80
CA CYS A 94 8.68 5.63 -11.18
C CYS A 94 9.32 4.50 -11.98
N GLY A 95 10.65 4.36 -11.91
CA GLY A 95 11.36 3.26 -12.60
C GLY A 95 10.91 1.88 -12.10
N ALA A 96 10.83 1.70 -10.78
CA ALA A 96 10.34 0.46 -10.20
C ALA A 96 8.89 0.15 -10.61
N TYR A 97 8.01 1.15 -10.62
CA TYR A 97 6.60 1.00 -10.95
C TYR A 97 6.38 0.64 -12.42
N VAL A 98 7.07 1.32 -13.35
CA VAL A 98 6.99 0.99 -14.78
C VAL A 98 7.41 -0.45 -15.04
N ILE A 99 8.52 -0.88 -14.44
CA ILE A 99 8.97 -2.27 -14.55
C ILE A 99 7.95 -3.21 -13.91
N GLY A 100 7.39 -2.85 -12.74
CA GLY A 100 6.34 -3.60 -12.07
C GLY A 100 5.14 -3.86 -12.98
N ILE A 101 4.65 -2.84 -13.69
CA ILE A 101 3.54 -2.96 -14.65
C ILE A 101 3.92 -3.90 -15.81
N CYS A 102 5.15 -3.79 -16.34
CA CYS A 102 5.61 -4.70 -17.39
C CYS A 102 5.66 -6.14 -16.90
N LEU A 103 6.09 -6.38 -15.65
CA LEU A 103 6.08 -7.70 -15.01
C LEU A 103 4.66 -8.19 -14.67
N GLU A 104 3.72 -7.27 -14.50
CA GLU A 104 2.31 -7.58 -14.31
C GLU A 104 1.61 -8.02 -15.60
N TYR A 105 2.06 -7.53 -16.75
CA TYR A 105 1.41 -7.80 -18.03
C TYR A 105 1.18 -9.30 -18.33
N PRO A 106 2.14 -10.22 -18.13
CA PRO A 106 1.90 -11.66 -18.29
C PRO A 106 0.81 -12.20 -17.35
N LYS A 107 0.78 -11.72 -16.10
CA LYS A 107 -0.26 -12.06 -15.11
C LYS A 107 -1.63 -11.63 -15.62
N THR A 108 -1.73 -10.40 -16.11
CA THR A 108 -2.98 -9.82 -16.62
C THR A 108 -3.47 -10.53 -17.88
N LEU A 109 -2.57 -10.86 -18.83
CA LEU A 109 -2.92 -11.67 -20.00
C LEU A 109 -3.47 -13.04 -19.61
N PHE A 110 -2.83 -13.70 -18.64
CA PHE A 110 -3.29 -15.00 -18.14
C PHE A 110 -4.70 -14.88 -17.53
N LYS A 111 -4.95 -13.85 -16.71
CA LYS A 111 -6.29 -13.58 -16.16
C LYS A 111 -7.33 -13.36 -17.25
N PHE A 112 -7.02 -12.55 -18.26
CA PHE A 112 -7.96 -12.30 -19.36
C PHE A 112 -8.32 -13.57 -20.10
N LYS A 113 -7.34 -14.38 -20.50
CA LYS A 113 -7.57 -15.68 -21.14
C LYS A 113 -8.42 -16.61 -20.26
N LEU A 114 -8.17 -16.63 -18.95
CA LEU A 114 -8.95 -17.44 -18.01
C LEU A 114 -10.40 -16.96 -17.95
N TYR A 115 -10.64 -15.65 -17.86
CA TYR A 115 -11.98 -15.09 -17.82
C TYR A 115 -12.74 -15.28 -19.13
N THR A 116 -12.10 -15.09 -20.28
CA THR A 116 -12.74 -15.35 -21.58
C THR A 116 -13.08 -16.83 -21.72
N GLY A 117 -12.16 -17.73 -21.38
CA GLY A 117 -12.43 -19.17 -21.40
C GLY A 117 -13.56 -19.59 -20.45
N LEU A 118 -13.66 -18.98 -19.27
CA LEU A 118 -14.76 -19.19 -18.34
C LEU A 118 -16.10 -18.66 -18.89
N LEU A 119 -16.10 -17.49 -19.54
CA LEU A 119 -17.30 -16.92 -20.14
C LEU A 119 -17.79 -17.77 -21.33
N ASP A 120 -16.86 -18.22 -22.18
CA ASP A 120 -17.16 -19.08 -23.32
C ASP A 120 -17.68 -20.44 -22.84
N ALA A 121 -17.06 -21.02 -21.80
CA ALA A 121 -17.54 -22.26 -21.21
C ALA A 121 -18.87 -22.10 -20.45
N ALA A 122 -19.15 -20.95 -19.83
CA ALA A 122 -20.46 -20.68 -19.23
C ALA A 122 -21.58 -20.61 -20.27
N SER A 123 -21.24 -20.33 -21.53
CA SER A 123 -22.18 -20.41 -22.66
C SER A 123 -22.34 -21.84 -23.21
N SER A 124 -21.49 -22.77 -22.79
CA SER A 124 -21.55 -24.19 -23.14
C SER A 124 -22.31 -25.00 -22.07
N SER A 125 -22.91 -26.13 -22.45
CA SER A 125 -23.72 -26.97 -21.55
C SER A 125 -22.90 -27.91 -20.64
N SER A 126 -21.56 -27.88 -20.71
CA SER A 126 -20.69 -28.84 -20.01
C SER A 126 -19.64 -28.13 -19.15
N PHE A 127 -19.65 -28.43 -17.85
CA PHE A 127 -18.64 -27.96 -16.89
C PHE A 127 -17.21 -28.38 -17.26
N TRP A 128 -17.04 -29.51 -17.95
CA TRP A 128 -15.73 -30.02 -18.37
C TRP A 128 -15.08 -29.17 -19.46
N ASP A 129 -15.87 -28.40 -20.20
CA ASP A 129 -15.37 -27.55 -21.28
C ASP A 129 -14.51 -26.40 -20.71
N VAL A 130 -14.78 -25.96 -19.48
CA VAL A 130 -13.95 -25.00 -18.73
C VAL A 130 -12.50 -25.46 -18.62
N PHE A 131 -12.29 -26.75 -18.32
CA PHE A 131 -10.95 -27.31 -18.16
C PHE A 131 -10.26 -27.55 -19.49
N SER A 132 -11.01 -27.85 -20.55
CA SER A 132 -10.46 -27.98 -21.90
C SER A 132 -9.93 -26.63 -22.43
N HIS A 133 -10.61 -25.52 -22.13
CA HIS A 133 -10.12 -24.16 -22.46
C HIS A 133 -8.91 -23.75 -21.60
N ALA A 134 -8.80 -24.27 -20.38
CA ALA A 134 -7.59 -24.11 -19.56
C ALA A 134 -6.41 -24.98 -20.06
N ALA A 135 -6.65 -25.99 -20.90
CA ALA A 135 -5.58 -26.80 -21.50
C ALA A 135 -4.86 -26.08 -22.65
N ASP A 136 -5.45 -25.00 -23.20
CA ASP A 136 -4.83 -24.17 -24.24
C ASP A 136 -3.69 -23.28 -23.72
N PHE A 137 -3.52 -23.19 -22.40
CA PHE A 137 -2.39 -22.48 -21.81
C PHE A 137 -1.10 -23.26 -22.02
N LYS A 138 -0.12 -22.61 -22.66
CA LYS A 138 1.23 -23.17 -22.76
C LYS A 138 1.82 -23.31 -21.36
N LEU A 139 2.45 -24.46 -21.07
CA LEU A 139 3.01 -24.75 -19.74
C LEU A 139 3.92 -23.63 -19.19
N HIS A 140 4.72 -22.98 -20.04
CA HIS A 140 5.57 -21.88 -19.60
C HIS A 140 4.79 -20.63 -19.17
N GLU A 141 3.61 -20.35 -19.73
CA GLU A 141 2.75 -19.24 -19.31
C GLU A 141 2.20 -19.53 -17.91
N ILE A 142 1.79 -20.77 -17.65
CA ILE A 142 1.33 -21.24 -16.33
C ILE A 142 2.48 -21.14 -15.32
N LEU A 143 3.66 -21.66 -15.65
CA LEU A 143 4.82 -21.62 -14.76
C LEU A 143 5.24 -20.18 -14.44
N LEU A 144 5.26 -19.29 -15.44
CA LEU A 144 5.56 -17.87 -15.24
C LEU A 144 4.51 -17.21 -14.35
N PHE A 145 3.22 -17.46 -14.60
CA PHE A 145 2.12 -16.95 -13.78
C PHE A 145 2.24 -17.41 -12.32
N VAL A 146 2.43 -18.71 -12.10
CA VAL A 146 2.55 -19.30 -10.76
C VAL A 146 3.79 -18.75 -10.06
N ALA A 147 4.96 -18.75 -10.70
CA ALA A 147 6.19 -18.28 -10.08
C ALA A 147 6.09 -16.79 -9.68
N THR A 148 5.65 -15.94 -10.61
CA THR A 148 5.53 -14.50 -10.36
C THR A 148 4.49 -14.18 -9.30
N THR A 149 3.32 -14.81 -9.39
CA THR A 149 2.18 -14.53 -8.51
C THR A 149 2.36 -15.14 -7.12
N CYS A 150 2.79 -16.41 -7.02
CA CYS A 150 2.94 -17.09 -5.74
C CYS A 150 4.07 -16.48 -4.92
N LEU A 151 5.23 -16.17 -5.53
CA LEU A 151 6.34 -15.52 -4.81
C LEU A 151 5.91 -14.15 -4.28
N ALA A 152 5.29 -13.33 -5.14
CA ALA A 152 4.79 -12.02 -4.74
C ALA A 152 3.71 -12.13 -3.63
N THR A 153 2.80 -13.08 -3.76
CA THR A 153 1.72 -13.30 -2.78
C THR A 153 2.27 -13.76 -1.44
N LEU A 154 3.20 -14.72 -1.43
CA LEU A 154 3.85 -15.20 -0.21
C LEU A 154 4.64 -14.09 0.49
N PHE A 155 5.36 -13.26 -0.27
CA PHE A 155 6.09 -12.13 0.28
C PHE A 155 5.15 -11.13 0.98
N VAL A 156 4.12 -10.65 0.27
CA VAL A 156 3.19 -9.65 0.80
C VAL A 156 2.35 -10.21 1.94
N HIS A 157 1.84 -11.44 1.82
CA HIS A 157 1.08 -12.06 2.91
C HIS A 157 1.95 -12.38 4.12
N GLY A 158 3.23 -12.73 3.93
CA GLY A 158 4.18 -12.88 5.02
C GLY A 158 4.32 -11.58 5.84
N LEU A 159 4.35 -10.43 5.16
CA LEU A 159 4.36 -9.11 5.81
C LEU A 159 3.02 -8.80 6.50
N HIS A 160 1.88 -9.13 5.89
CA HIS A 160 0.57 -8.97 6.53
C HIS A 160 0.40 -9.87 7.76
N ILE A 161 0.90 -11.10 7.73
CA ILE A 161 0.89 -11.99 8.88
C ILE A 161 1.73 -11.38 10.02
N ARG A 162 2.93 -10.87 9.71
CA ARG A 162 3.75 -10.13 10.69
C ARG A 162 3.03 -8.91 11.25
N MET A 163 2.31 -8.18 10.41
CA MET A 163 1.47 -7.04 10.79
C MET A 163 0.38 -7.44 11.79
N VAL A 164 -0.34 -8.54 11.52
CA VAL A 164 -1.38 -9.08 12.43
C VAL A 164 -0.76 -9.50 13.76
N PHE A 165 0.37 -10.22 13.75
CA PHE A 165 1.06 -10.59 14.99
C PHE A 165 1.49 -9.38 15.82
N ARG A 166 1.91 -8.28 15.18
CA ARG A 166 2.23 -7.02 15.87
C ARG A 166 1.00 -6.36 16.48
N ALA A 167 -0.11 -6.36 15.75
CA ALA A 167 -1.38 -5.85 16.25
C ALA A 167 -1.83 -6.63 17.50
N CYS A 168 -1.71 -7.97 17.47
CA CYS A 168 -2.14 -8.85 18.56
C CYS A 168 -1.17 -8.90 19.75
N SER A 169 0.13 -8.69 19.56
CA SER A 169 1.15 -8.81 20.62
C SER A 169 1.30 -7.58 21.53
N GLY A 170 0.47 -6.55 21.36
CA GLY A 170 0.50 -5.35 22.22
C GLY A 170 1.75 -4.47 22.07
N ARG A 171 2.75 -4.87 21.26
CA ARG A 171 3.95 -4.06 20.95
C ARG A 171 3.62 -2.70 20.32
N PHE A 172 2.40 -2.53 19.83
CA PHE A 172 1.91 -1.25 19.34
C PHE A 172 1.65 -0.23 20.46
N HIS A 173 1.26 -0.66 21.67
CA HIS A 173 1.02 0.24 22.80
C HIS A 173 2.32 0.81 23.38
N GLN A 174 3.41 0.03 23.37
CA GLN A 174 4.70 0.49 23.92
C GLN A 174 5.35 1.63 23.11
N LYS A 175 5.10 1.73 21.79
CA LYS A 175 5.67 2.80 20.96
C LYS A 175 4.94 4.13 21.18
N GLU A 176 3.64 4.10 21.49
CA GLU A 176 2.85 5.30 21.82
C GLU A 176 3.16 5.82 23.23
N GLU A 177 3.45 4.94 24.19
CA GLU A 177 3.80 5.34 25.55
C GLU A 177 5.27 5.81 25.70
N GLY A 178 6.16 5.38 24.79
CA GLY A 178 7.60 5.73 24.84
C GLY A 178 7.97 7.08 24.23
N GLU A 179 7.14 7.65 23.36
CA GLU A 179 7.35 8.98 22.75
C GLU A 179 6.47 10.08 23.39
N GLY A 180 5.71 9.72 24.44
CA GLY A 180 4.63 10.54 25.00
C GLY A 180 4.81 11.03 26.44
N VAL A 181 6.04 11.19 26.96
CA VAL A 181 6.28 12.02 28.16
C VAL A 181 7.61 12.77 28.01
N VAL A 182 7.64 13.78 27.15
CA VAL A 182 8.50 14.93 27.46
C VAL A 182 7.67 15.75 28.44
N GLU A 183 8.00 15.62 29.72
CA GLU A 183 7.51 16.49 30.79
C GLU A 183 7.87 17.93 30.39
N VAL A 184 6.92 18.65 29.78
CA VAL A 184 7.08 20.07 29.52
C VAL A 184 7.09 20.73 30.89
N ALA A 185 8.29 21.03 31.38
CA ALA A 185 8.49 21.76 32.62
C ALA A 185 7.54 22.97 32.63
N PRO A 186 6.80 23.21 33.74
CA PRO A 186 5.87 24.32 33.80
C PRO A 186 6.65 25.62 33.59
N VAL A 187 6.38 26.28 32.46
CA VAL A 187 6.89 27.63 32.20
C VAL A 187 6.34 28.52 33.29
N ALA A 188 7.22 28.93 34.21
CA ALA A 188 6.91 29.90 35.24
C ALA A 188 6.39 31.17 34.56
N LYS A 189 5.07 31.42 34.66
CA LYS A 189 4.48 32.70 34.30
C LYS A 189 5.02 33.75 35.27
N LYS A 190 6.11 34.43 34.88
CA LYS A 190 6.44 35.75 35.41
C LYS A 190 5.34 36.71 34.98
N GLY A 191 4.80 37.44 35.96
CA GLY A 191 3.70 38.37 35.80
C GLY A 191 4.00 39.60 34.94
N GLY A 192 2.94 40.38 34.74
CA GLY A 192 2.88 41.61 33.94
C GLY A 192 1.66 41.56 33.03
N GLU A 193 0.47 41.86 33.53
CA GLU A 193 -0.18 43.19 33.49
C GLU A 193 -0.75 43.56 32.11
N GLY A 194 -2.09 43.74 32.11
CA GLY A 194 -2.83 44.76 31.34
C GLY A 194 -2.76 44.76 29.81
N GLU A 195 -3.86 44.43 29.14
CA GLU A 195 -4.77 45.44 28.56
C GLU A 195 -5.89 44.73 27.77
N ALA A 196 -7.14 44.96 28.19
CA ALA A 196 -8.31 44.59 27.42
C ALA A 196 -8.62 45.72 26.42
N LYS A 197 -8.50 45.46 25.11
CA LYS A 197 -9.14 46.30 24.09
C LYS A 197 -10.19 45.51 23.32
N ARG A 198 -11.45 45.86 23.62
CA ARG A 198 -12.60 45.67 22.72
C ARG A 198 -12.32 46.42 21.41
N LEU A 199 -12.50 45.76 20.28
CA LEU A 199 -12.77 46.41 19.01
C LEU A 199 -14.26 46.22 18.70
N MET A 200 -15.01 47.29 18.86
CA MET A 200 -16.22 47.57 18.09
C MET A 200 -15.83 48.61 17.06
N VAL A 201 -15.81 48.24 15.78
CA VAL A 201 -16.44 48.96 14.66
C VAL A 201 -16.81 47.90 13.63
#